data_AF-A0A367YXH8-F1
#
_entry.id   AF-A0A367YXH8-F1
#
_cell.length_a   1.000
_cell.length_b   1.000
_cell.length_c   1.000
_cell.angle_alpha   90.00
_cell.angle_beta   90.00
_cell.angle_gamma   90.00
#
_symmetry.space_group_name_H-M   'P 1'
#
loop_
_entity.id
_entity.type
_entity.pdbx_description
1 polymer ?
#
loop_
_entity_poly.entity_id
_entity_poly.type
_entity_poly.pdbx_seq_one_letter_code
_entity_poly.pdbx_strand_id
1 'polypeptide(L)'
;MMGRTHALSGVAAYLAVATVPGSPLLAAPGSGLLFGAVMAGGAAMLPDLDHPQASISRSLGPLTGVAARTVAALSGGHRQGTHSLLGVLIASMVTFLLAQHPVAGAGWAAFLLAIAISAIGGEGRATRSAAVVGFVAGGIALVALAFLSPPAAMTAVVAVGVGTSAHIVGDMLTREGVPLLWPWRHRQRLAGLSTGGLVEQWIVAPVLAVAILWLSWLVMPELVRPITGAAGELSVLIGTLS
;
A
#
# COMPACT_ATOMS: atom_id res chain seq x y z
N MET A 1 5.87 0.35 12.88
CA MET A 1 4.53 0.83 13.28
C MET A 1 3.56 -0.35 13.21
N MET A 2 2.24 -0.17 13.43
CA MET A 2 1.24 -1.20 13.16
C MET A 2 0.99 -1.31 11.65
N GLY A 3 0.61 -2.50 11.18
CA GLY A 3 0.39 -2.76 9.74
C GLY A 3 -0.61 -1.81 9.08
N ARG A 4 -1.75 -1.53 9.74
CA ARG A 4 -2.73 -0.55 9.22
C ARG A 4 -2.11 0.82 8.93
N THR A 5 -1.21 1.28 9.79
CA THR A 5 -0.60 2.61 9.68
C THR A 5 0.43 2.62 8.56
N HIS A 6 1.17 1.53 8.38
CA HIS A 6 2.05 1.35 7.21
C HIS A 6 1.24 1.35 5.91
N ALA A 7 0.17 0.58 5.81
CA ALA A 7 -0.70 0.55 4.64
C ALA A 7 -1.26 1.94 4.31
N LEU A 8 -1.82 2.65 5.30
CA LEU A 8 -2.32 4.01 5.11
C LEU A 8 -1.20 5.00 4.70
N SER A 9 -0.01 4.87 5.28
CA SER A 9 1.13 5.72 4.91
C SER A 9 1.60 5.48 3.48
N GLY A 10 1.56 4.23 3.00
CA GLY A 10 1.87 3.88 1.61
C GLY A 10 0.88 4.51 0.62
N VAL A 11 -0.43 4.41 0.92
CA VAL A 11 -1.48 5.06 0.14
C VAL A 11 -1.26 6.58 0.08
N ALA A 12 -1.07 7.22 1.25
CA ALA A 12 -0.87 8.66 1.35
C ALA A 12 0.40 9.11 0.59
N ALA A 13 1.51 8.41 0.75
CA ALA A 13 2.77 8.73 0.07
C ALA A 13 2.64 8.62 -1.45
N TYR A 14 1.97 7.59 -1.96
CA TYR A 14 1.74 7.44 -3.40
C TYR A 14 0.87 8.57 -3.97
N LEU A 15 -0.22 8.92 -3.29
CA LEU A 15 -1.07 10.04 -3.71
C LEU A 15 -0.33 11.38 -3.64
N ALA A 16 0.56 11.57 -2.67
CA ALA A 16 1.42 12.74 -2.59
C ALA A 16 2.42 12.80 -3.76
N VAL A 17 2.99 11.67 -4.18
CA VAL A 17 3.84 11.63 -5.38
C VAL A 17 3.05 12.00 -6.65
N ALA A 18 1.76 11.72 -6.70
CA ALA A 18 0.90 12.12 -7.83
C ALA A 18 0.61 13.63 -7.88
N THR A 19 0.82 14.40 -6.80
CA THR A 19 0.67 15.86 -6.81
C THR A 19 1.94 16.61 -7.25
N VAL A 20 3.09 15.92 -7.31
CA VAL A 20 4.38 16.54 -7.64
C VAL A 20 4.43 16.90 -9.14
N PRO A 21 4.72 18.16 -9.52
CA PRO A 21 4.91 18.54 -10.91
C PRO A 21 5.98 17.69 -11.61
N GLY A 22 5.66 17.17 -12.79
CA GLY A 22 6.55 16.28 -13.54
C GLY A 22 6.56 14.81 -13.07
N SER A 23 5.72 14.46 -12.10
CA SER A 23 5.52 13.07 -11.69
C SER A 23 5.02 12.21 -12.86
N PRO A 24 5.54 10.99 -13.04
CA PRO A 24 5.06 10.08 -14.08
C PRO A 24 3.60 9.64 -13.85
N LEU A 25 3.02 9.93 -12.67
CA LEU A 25 1.65 9.62 -12.31
C LEU A 25 0.64 10.67 -12.78
N LEU A 26 1.08 11.89 -13.15
CA LEU A 26 0.17 12.98 -13.54
C LEU A 26 -0.66 12.66 -14.80
N ALA A 27 -0.11 11.84 -15.70
CA ALA A 27 -0.80 11.41 -16.92
C ALA A 27 -1.71 10.19 -16.71
N ALA A 28 -1.70 9.57 -15.52
CA ALA A 28 -2.51 8.41 -15.25
C ALA A 28 -3.99 8.82 -15.10
N PRO A 29 -4.94 8.08 -15.71
CA PRO A 29 -6.36 8.29 -15.44
C PRO A 29 -6.66 8.02 -13.96
N GLY A 30 -7.74 8.59 -13.43
CA GLY A 30 -8.11 8.42 -12.01
C GLY A 30 -8.21 6.96 -11.57
N SER A 31 -8.67 6.05 -12.43
CA SER A 31 -8.66 4.61 -12.16
C SER A 31 -7.24 4.03 -11.99
N GLY A 32 -6.26 4.52 -12.74
CA GLY A 32 -4.85 4.16 -12.60
C GLY A 32 -4.25 4.69 -11.30
N LEU A 33 -4.64 5.90 -10.87
CA LEU A 33 -4.25 6.45 -9.57
C LEU A 33 -4.85 5.66 -8.41
N LEU A 34 -6.13 5.27 -8.48
CA LEU A 34 -6.74 4.38 -7.49
C LEU A 34 -6.03 3.03 -7.42
N PHE A 35 -5.75 2.43 -8.58
CA PHE A 35 -5.02 1.17 -8.66
C PHE A 35 -3.65 1.29 -7.98
N GLY A 36 -2.86 2.31 -8.33
CA GLY A 36 -1.56 2.54 -7.73
C GLY A 36 -1.64 2.83 -6.22
N ALA A 37 -2.67 3.53 -5.75
CA ALA A 37 -2.87 3.81 -4.33
C ALA A 37 -3.12 2.52 -3.53
N VAL A 38 -3.99 1.63 -4.02
CA VAL A 38 -4.22 0.30 -3.43
C VAL A 38 -2.94 -0.54 -3.43
N MET A 39 -2.23 -0.55 -4.56
CA MET A 39 -0.95 -1.25 -4.71
C MET A 39 0.08 -0.74 -3.70
N ALA A 40 0.18 0.58 -3.51
CA ALA A 40 1.11 1.18 -2.55
C ALA A 40 0.77 0.83 -1.10
N GLY A 41 -0.52 0.76 -0.75
CA GLY A 41 -0.96 0.29 0.56
C GLY A 41 -0.61 -1.17 0.84
N GLY A 42 -0.78 -2.05 -0.15
CA GLY A 42 -0.34 -3.44 -0.06
C GLY A 42 1.19 -3.57 -0.03
N ALA A 43 1.88 -2.77 -0.84
CA ALA A 43 3.34 -2.78 -0.96
C ALA A 43 4.03 -2.28 0.31
N ALA A 44 3.44 -1.32 1.01
CA ALA A 44 3.93 -0.89 2.31
C ALA A 44 3.99 -2.04 3.33
N MET A 45 3.24 -3.12 3.13
CA MET A 45 3.29 -4.27 4.02
C MET A 45 4.28 -5.35 3.59
N LEU A 46 4.87 -5.25 2.39
CA LEU A 46 5.81 -6.25 1.89
C LEU A 46 7.04 -6.44 2.78
N PRO A 47 7.66 -5.40 3.37
CA PRO A 47 8.82 -5.59 4.22
C PRO A 47 8.55 -6.52 5.41
N ASP A 48 7.37 -6.43 6.00
CA ASP A 48 6.95 -7.24 7.16
C ASP A 48 6.58 -8.70 6.81
N LEU A 49 6.58 -9.07 5.52
CA LEU A 49 6.59 -10.48 5.12
C LEU A 49 7.90 -11.18 5.53
N ASP A 50 8.85 -10.53 6.18
CA ASP A 50 10.01 -11.18 6.80
C ASP A 50 9.75 -11.79 8.19
N HIS A 51 8.53 -11.62 8.73
CA HIS A 51 8.18 -12.08 10.07
C HIS A 51 7.10 -13.16 10.04
N PRO A 52 7.44 -14.45 10.21
CA PRO A 52 6.49 -15.56 10.10
C PRO A 52 5.30 -15.53 11.08
N GLN A 53 5.42 -14.75 12.17
CA GLN A 53 4.38 -14.56 13.18
C GLN A 53 3.60 -13.26 13.01
N ALA A 54 3.90 -12.43 12.00
CA ALA A 54 3.09 -11.26 11.69
C ALA A 54 1.69 -11.67 11.17
N SER A 55 0.70 -10.80 11.39
CA SER A 55 -0.67 -10.99 10.91
C SER A 55 -0.71 -11.20 9.39
N ILE A 56 0.13 -10.48 8.65
CA ILE A 56 0.29 -10.59 7.20
C ILE A 56 0.71 -11.99 6.75
N SER A 57 1.60 -12.65 7.49
CA SER A 57 2.09 -14.00 7.19
C SER A 57 0.97 -15.05 7.28
N ARG A 58 -0.15 -14.71 7.92
CA ARG A 58 -1.35 -15.56 8.06
C ARG A 58 -2.52 -15.13 7.18
N SER A 59 -2.36 -14.11 6.33
CA SER A 59 -3.46 -13.51 5.57
C SER A 59 -4.03 -14.42 4.48
N LEU A 60 -3.18 -15.15 3.75
CA LEU A 60 -3.57 -16.12 2.71
C LEU A 60 -3.21 -17.55 3.10
N GLY A 61 -3.16 -17.83 4.41
CA GLY A 61 -2.87 -19.16 4.93
C GLY A 61 -1.46 -19.64 4.55
N PRO A 62 -1.30 -20.85 3.97
CA PRO A 62 0.01 -21.42 3.65
C PRO A 62 0.84 -20.56 2.69
N LEU A 63 0.20 -19.86 1.74
CA LEU A 63 0.91 -19.07 0.72
C LEU A 63 1.77 -17.97 1.36
N THR A 64 1.16 -17.13 2.20
CA THR A 64 1.87 -16.06 2.91
C THR A 64 2.79 -16.61 3.99
N GLY A 65 2.46 -17.76 4.58
CA GLY A 65 3.30 -18.38 5.62
C GLY A 65 4.60 -18.97 5.05
N VAL A 66 4.54 -19.61 3.89
CA VAL A 66 5.75 -20.10 3.18
C VAL A 66 6.56 -18.92 2.68
N ALA A 67 5.93 -17.96 2.00
CA ALA A 67 6.60 -16.75 1.53
C ALA A 67 7.34 -16.08 2.68
N ALA A 68 6.71 -15.96 3.86
CA ALA A 68 7.32 -15.26 4.97
C ALA A 68 8.56 -15.98 5.55
N ARG A 69 8.53 -17.31 5.63
CA ARG A 69 9.71 -18.07 6.06
C ARG A 69 10.86 -17.97 5.06
N THR A 70 10.56 -18.01 3.77
CA THR A 70 11.57 -17.87 2.72
C THR A 70 12.17 -16.47 2.73
N VAL A 71 11.35 -15.42 2.78
CA VAL A 71 11.82 -14.03 2.84
C VAL A 71 12.63 -13.80 4.11
N ALA A 72 12.18 -14.29 5.27
CA ALA A 72 12.94 -14.21 6.52
C ALA A 72 14.33 -14.84 6.37
N ALA A 73 14.41 -16.05 5.79
CA ALA A 73 15.68 -16.75 5.61
C ALA A 73 16.64 -15.98 4.67
N LEU A 74 16.13 -15.39 3.59
CA LEU A 74 16.94 -14.67 2.61
C LEU A 74 17.36 -13.27 3.08
N SER A 75 16.51 -12.59 3.86
CA SER A 75 16.75 -11.22 4.31
C SER A 75 17.47 -11.12 5.66
N GLY A 76 17.61 -12.23 6.38
CA GLY A 76 18.23 -12.28 7.70
C GLY A 76 17.25 -12.11 8.87
N GLY A 77 15.95 -12.25 8.62
CA GLY A 77 14.87 -12.14 9.60
C GLY A 77 14.29 -10.73 9.70
N HIS A 78 13.48 -10.51 10.73
CA HIS A 78 12.70 -9.28 10.88
C HIS A 78 13.58 -8.02 10.94
N ARG A 79 13.21 -6.99 10.16
CA ARG A 79 13.86 -5.66 10.13
C ARG A 79 15.32 -5.72 9.68
N GLN A 80 15.55 -6.46 8.60
CA GLN A 80 16.85 -6.65 7.97
C GLN A 80 16.79 -6.28 6.48
N GLY A 81 17.09 -7.20 5.56
CA GLY A 81 17.21 -6.89 4.12
C GLY A 81 15.94 -6.35 3.47
N THR A 82 14.77 -6.77 3.92
CA THR A 82 13.44 -6.26 3.50
C THR A 82 13.22 -4.79 3.88
N HIS A 83 13.83 -4.31 4.97
CA HIS A 83 13.71 -2.94 5.47
C HIS A 83 14.91 -2.06 5.05
N SER A 84 15.48 -2.33 3.88
CA SER A 84 16.64 -1.64 3.33
C SER A 84 16.36 -1.05 1.96
N LEU A 85 17.25 -0.17 1.48
CA LEU A 85 17.17 0.36 0.11
C LEU A 85 17.27 -0.76 -0.94
N LEU A 86 18.05 -1.80 -0.66
CA LEU A 86 18.13 -2.98 -1.51
C LEU A 86 16.80 -3.73 -1.54
N GLY A 87 16.10 -3.82 -0.41
CA GLY A 87 14.75 -4.39 -0.32
C GLY A 87 13.74 -3.65 -1.20
N VAL A 88 13.75 -2.32 -1.15
CA VAL A 88 12.91 -1.46 -2.03
C VAL A 88 13.22 -1.72 -3.50
N LEU A 89 14.51 -1.74 -3.86
CA LEU A 89 14.95 -1.99 -5.23
C LEU A 89 14.49 -3.36 -5.73
N ILE A 90 14.66 -4.41 -4.93
CA ILE A 90 14.24 -5.78 -5.27
C ILE A 90 12.72 -5.85 -5.43
N ALA A 91 11.95 -5.28 -4.50
CA ALA A 91 10.47 -5.28 -4.60
C ALA A 91 9.98 -4.54 -5.86
N SER A 92 10.62 -3.42 -6.18
CA SER A 92 10.32 -2.64 -7.39
C SER A 92 10.71 -3.41 -8.66
N MET A 93 11.86 -4.08 -8.66
CA MET A 93 12.33 -4.91 -9.78
C MET A 93 11.42 -6.13 -10.01
N VAL A 94 11.04 -6.85 -8.96
CA VAL A 94 10.08 -7.97 -9.04
C VAL A 94 8.76 -7.48 -9.64
N THR A 95 8.27 -6.33 -9.18
CA THR A 95 7.05 -5.72 -9.73
C THR A 95 7.20 -5.37 -11.21
N PHE A 96 8.34 -4.80 -11.61
CA PHE A 96 8.63 -4.48 -13.01
C PHE A 96 8.61 -5.73 -13.89
N LEU A 97 9.28 -6.80 -13.46
CA LEU A 97 9.37 -8.07 -14.20
C LEU A 97 8.00 -8.75 -14.31
N LEU A 98 7.24 -8.82 -13.22
CA LEU A 98 5.88 -9.41 -13.23
C LEU A 98 4.93 -8.59 -14.11
N ALA A 99 5.05 -7.26 -14.10
CA ALA A 99 4.23 -6.37 -14.92
C ALA A 99 4.47 -6.53 -16.43
N GLN A 100 5.58 -7.15 -16.87
CA GLN A 100 5.80 -7.49 -18.28
C GLN A 100 4.89 -8.62 -18.77
N HIS A 101 4.26 -9.36 -17.86
CA HIS A 101 3.40 -10.50 -18.18
C HIS A 101 1.99 -10.27 -17.61
N PRO A 102 0.95 -10.10 -18.45
CA PRO A 102 -0.39 -9.69 -18.01
C PRO A 102 -0.95 -10.51 -16.84
N VAL A 103 -0.85 -11.84 -16.92
CA VAL A 103 -1.35 -12.75 -15.89
C VAL A 103 -0.54 -12.64 -14.59
N ALA A 104 0.78 -12.56 -14.69
CA ALA A 104 1.65 -12.47 -13.52
C ALA A 104 1.50 -11.10 -12.82
N GLY A 105 1.45 -10.01 -13.59
CA GLY A 105 1.20 -8.66 -13.08
C GLY A 105 -0.16 -8.54 -12.40
N ALA A 106 -1.21 -9.12 -12.98
CA ALA A 106 -2.54 -9.15 -12.37
C ALA A 106 -2.56 -9.98 -11.07
N GLY A 107 -1.91 -11.15 -11.06
CA GLY A 107 -1.77 -11.98 -9.85
C GLY A 107 -1.01 -11.26 -8.73
N TRP A 108 0.06 -10.53 -9.08
CA TRP A 108 0.81 -9.71 -8.15
C TRP A 108 -0.04 -8.57 -7.58
N ALA A 109 -0.82 -7.90 -8.42
CA ALA A 109 -1.69 -6.83 -7.97
C ALA A 109 -2.82 -7.33 -7.06
N ALA A 110 -3.41 -8.49 -7.37
CA ALA A 110 -4.39 -9.14 -6.52
C ALA A 110 -3.80 -9.56 -5.16
N PHE A 111 -2.55 -10.03 -5.15
CA PHE A 111 -1.83 -10.35 -3.92
C PHE A 111 -1.65 -9.11 -3.03
N LEU A 112 -1.21 -8.00 -3.61
CA LEU A 112 -1.04 -6.75 -2.86
C LEU A 112 -2.38 -6.18 -2.37
N LEU A 113 -3.46 -6.30 -3.15
CA LEU A 113 -4.81 -5.97 -2.71
C LEU A 113 -5.24 -6.81 -1.49
N ALA A 114 -5.02 -8.13 -1.53
CA ALA A 114 -5.38 -9.02 -0.42
C ALA A 114 -4.60 -8.70 0.87
N ILE A 115 -3.32 -8.35 0.72
CA ILE A 115 -2.48 -7.87 1.82
C ILE A 115 -3.00 -6.55 2.38
N ALA A 116 -3.36 -5.58 1.52
CA ALA A 116 -3.91 -4.30 1.94
C ALA A 116 -5.21 -4.48 2.74
N ILE A 117 -6.12 -5.34 2.27
CA ILE A 117 -7.35 -5.72 2.98
C ILE A 117 -7.01 -6.29 4.36
N SER A 118 -6.01 -7.16 4.45
CA SER A 118 -5.61 -7.79 5.71
C SER A 118 -4.99 -6.80 6.70
N ALA A 119 -4.19 -5.85 6.20
CA ALA A 119 -3.57 -4.83 7.03
C ALA A 119 -4.60 -3.87 7.63
N ILE A 120 -5.64 -3.51 6.86
CA ILE A 120 -6.71 -2.60 7.29
C ILE A 120 -7.74 -3.34 8.17
N GLY A 121 -8.17 -4.52 7.74
CA GLY A 121 -9.23 -5.29 8.39
C GLY A 121 -8.80 -6.04 9.66
N GLY A 122 -7.50 -6.04 10.00
CA GLY A 122 -6.98 -6.66 11.21
C GLY A 122 -7.04 -8.20 11.21
N GLU A 123 -7.03 -8.79 12.40
CA GLU A 123 -7.03 -10.24 12.55
C GLU A 123 -8.45 -10.80 12.69
N GLY A 124 -8.72 -11.93 12.02
CA GLY A 124 -10.00 -12.63 12.16
C GLY A 124 -10.36 -13.48 10.95
N ARG A 125 -11.35 -14.38 11.13
CA ARG A 125 -11.84 -15.24 10.04
C ARG A 125 -12.49 -14.41 8.92
N ALA A 126 -13.27 -13.40 9.27
CA ALA A 126 -13.92 -12.52 8.29
C ALA A 126 -12.90 -11.78 7.42
N THR A 127 -11.87 -11.18 8.02
CA THR A 127 -10.79 -10.50 7.29
C THR A 127 -10.00 -11.45 6.43
N ARG A 128 -9.67 -12.65 6.93
CA ARG A 128 -9.00 -13.69 6.12
C ARG A 128 -9.85 -14.08 4.92
N SER A 129 -11.16 -14.30 5.12
CA SER A 129 -12.08 -14.59 4.02
C SER A 129 -12.13 -13.45 3.01
N ALA A 130 -12.19 -12.19 3.46
CA ALA A 130 -12.16 -11.02 2.59
C ALA A 130 -10.85 -10.92 1.79
N ALA A 131 -9.71 -11.21 2.41
CA ALA A 131 -8.42 -11.23 1.73
C ALA A 131 -8.34 -12.32 0.66
N VAL A 132 -8.82 -13.53 0.95
CA VAL A 132 -8.88 -14.65 -0.02
C VAL A 132 -9.84 -14.31 -1.17
N VAL A 133 -11.03 -13.79 -0.86
CA VAL A 133 -11.99 -13.36 -1.89
C VAL A 133 -11.40 -12.25 -2.73
N GLY A 134 -10.79 -11.23 -2.12
CA GLY A 134 -10.11 -10.14 -2.82
C GLY A 134 -8.98 -10.63 -3.72
N PHE A 135 -8.19 -11.61 -3.26
CA PHE A 135 -7.15 -12.25 -4.07
C PHE A 135 -7.74 -12.96 -5.29
N VAL A 136 -8.76 -13.80 -5.12
CA VAL A 136 -9.33 -14.59 -6.21
C VAL A 136 -10.14 -13.72 -7.17
N ALA A 137 -11.11 -12.96 -6.66
CA ALA A 137 -11.98 -12.12 -7.49
C ALA A 137 -11.20 -10.96 -8.12
N GLY A 138 -10.32 -10.31 -7.35
CA GLY A 138 -9.43 -9.27 -7.86
C GLY A 138 -8.46 -9.82 -8.90
N GLY A 139 -7.90 -11.02 -8.69
CA GLY A 139 -7.05 -11.69 -9.66
C GLY A 139 -7.76 -11.94 -10.99
N ILE A 140 -8.95 -12.52 -10.96
CA ILE A 140 -9.75 -12.78 -12.17
C ILE A 140 -10.07 -11.47 -12.90
N ALA A 141 -10.56 -10.46 -12.18
CA ALA A 141 -10.92 -9.17 -12.75
C ALA A 141 -9.71 -8.44 -13.35
N LEU A 142 -8.57 -8.45 -12.66
CA LEU A 142 -7.34 -7.81 -13.12
C LEU A 142 -6.71 -8.57 -14.28
N VAL A 143 -6.79 -9.90 -14.32
CA VAL A 143 -6.34 -10.69 -15.48
C VAL A 143 -7.16 -10.33 -16.71
N ALA A 144 -8.50 -10.33 -16.57
CA ALA A 144 -9.39 -9.94 -17.67
C ALA A 144 -9.10 -8.51 -18.15
N LEU A 145 -8.90 -7.56 -17.21
CA LEU A 145 -8.56 -6.18 -17.54
C LEU A 145 -7.17 -6.06 -18.18
N ALA A 146 -6.17 -6.83 -17.75
CA ALA A 146 -4.80 -6.77 -18.27
C ALA A 146 -4.70 -7.17 -19.75
N PHE A 147 -5.62 -8.01 -20.25
CA PHE A 147 -5.71 -8.32 -21.68
C PHE A 147 -6.38 -7.20 -22.50
N LEU A 148 -7.21 -6.37 -21.87
CA LEU A 148 -7.90 -5.24 -22.51
C LEU A 148 -7.10 -3.94 -22.41
N SER A 149 -6.33 -3.77 -21.35
CA SER A 149 -5.55 -2.58 -21.01
C SER A 149 -4.43 -3.02 -20.07
N PRO A 150 -3.21 -3.25 -20.59
CA PRO A 150 -2.09 -3.67 -19.77
C PRO A 150 -1.93 -2.71 -18.59
N PRO A 151 -1.78 -3.22 -17.34
CA PRO A 151 -1.54 -2.35 -16.19
C PRO A 151 -0.33 -1.47 -16.50
N ALA A 152 -0.44 -0.18 -16.19
CA ALA A 152 0.67 0.74 -16.38
C ALA A 152 1.84 0.27 -15.52
N ALA A 153 2.78 -0.47 -16.11
CA ALA A 153 3.89 -1.10 -15.41
C ALA A 153 4.65 -0.06 -14.57
N MET A 154 4.77 1.16 -15.11
CA MET A 154 5.33 2.31 -14.40
C MET A 154 4.54 2.66 -13.13
N THR A 155 3.21 2.73 -13.19
CA THR A 155 2.36 2.98 -12.02
C THR A 155 2.54 1.91 -10.94
N ALA A 156 2.57 0.63 -11.32
CA ALA A 156 2.79 -0.46 -10.36
C ALA A 156 4.17 -0.38 -9.70
N VAL A 157 5.22 -0.11 -10.48
CA VAL A 157 6.59 0.03 -9.97
C VAL A 157 6.71 1.23 -9.04
N VAL A 158 6.17 2.39 -9.41
CA VAL A 158 6.15 3.58 -8.56
C VAL A 158 5.36 3.32 -7.28
N ALA A 159 4.19 2.69 -7.37
CA ALA A 159 3.38 2.32 -6.21
C ALA A 159 4.13 1.42 -5.23
N VAL A 160 4.80 0.38 -5.74
CA VAL A 160 5.54 -0.55 -4.88
C VAL A 160 6.79 0.10 -4.27
N GLY A 161 7.54 0.85 -5.06
CA GLY A 161 8.72 1.58 -4.57
C GLY A 161 8.35 2.62 -3.51
N VAL A 162 7.30 3.40 -3.74
CA VAL A 162 6.83 4.42 -2.78
C VAL A 162 6.23 3.77 -1.54
N GLY A 163 5.40 2.73 -1.68
CA GLY A 163 4.80 2.03 -0.55
C GLY A 163 5.84 1.40 0.38
N THR A 164 6.77 0.63 -0.19
CA THR A 164 7.88 0.02 0.59
C THR A 164 8.80 1.09 1.21
N SER A 165 9.05 2.19 0.52
CA SER A 165 9.81 3.32 1.10
C SER A 165 9.08 3.98 2.27
N ALA A 166 7.76 4.18 2.15
CA ALA A 166 6.95 4.74 3.23
C ALA A 166 6.98 3.84 4.48
N HIS A 167 6.98 2.52 4.30
CA HIS A 167 7.18 1.56 5.39
C HIS A 167 8.51 1.78 6.12
N ILE A 168 9.60 1.81 5.36
CA ILE A 168 10.96 1.97 5.89
C ILE A 168 11.10 3.30 6.64
N VAL A 169 10.60 4.40 6.06
CA VAL A 169 10.57 5.70 6.74
C VAL A 169 9.76 5.62 8.04
N GLY A 170 8.60 4.95 8.01
CA GLY A 170 7.80 4.70 9.20
C GLY A 170 8.57 3.97 10.29
N ASP A 171 9.33 2.92 9.95
CA ASP A 171 10.15 2.18 10.92
C ASP A 171 11.40 2.96 11.37
N MET A 172 11.98 3.82 10.53
CA MET A 172 13.04 4.75 10.93
C MET A 172 12.58 5.75 12.00
N LEU A 173 11.29 6.09 12.05
CA LEU A 173 10.73 6.96 13.09
C LEU A 173 10.54 6.24 14.44
N THR A 174 10.69 4.92 14.47
CA THR A 174 10.57 4.12 15.70
C THR A 174 11.91 4.00 16.43
N ARG A 175 11.86 3.59 17.71
CA ARG A 175 13.05 3.43 18.55
C ARG A 175 14.10 2.46 18.00
N GLU A 176 13.67 1.43 17.27
CA GLU A 176 14.54 0.37 16.74
C GLU A 176 15.26 0.77 15.45
N GLY A 177 14.64 1.62 14.62
CA GLY A 177 15.17 1.97 13.31
C GLY A 177 15.36 0.77 12.37
N VAL A 178 16.05 0.98 11.26
CA VAL A 178 16.27 -0.04 10.21
C VAL A 178 17.69 0.01 9.66
N PRO A 179 18.26 -1.11 9.17
CA PRO A 179 19.56 -1.11 8.50
C PRO A 179 19.41 -0.71 7.02
N LEU A 180 19.35 0.59 6.71
CA LEU A 180 19.08 1.07 5.34
C LEU A 180 20.07 0.54 4.29
N LEU A 181 21.31 0.32 4.70
CA LEU A 181 22.40 -0.17 3.86
C LEU A 181 22.71 -1.65 4.11
N TRP A 182 21.73 -2.43 4.56
CA TRP A 182 21.84 -3.88 4.69
C TRP A 182 22.51 -4.46 3.41
N PRO A 183 23.54 -5.33 3.54
CA PRO A 183 23.89 -6.14 4.70
C PRO A 183 24.75 -5.42 5.77
N TRP A 184 25.12 -4.16 5.56
CA TRP A 184 25.79 -3.37 6.59
C TRP A 184 24.80 -3.01 7.71
N ARG A 185 24.99 -3.59 8.89
CA ARG A 185 23.98 -3.60 9.98
C ARG A 185 23.88 -2.32 10.81
N HIS A 186 24.48 -1.22 10.37
CA HIS A 186 24.31 0.07 11.04
C HIS A 186 22.87 0.56 10.85
N ARG A 187 22.15 0.77 11.97
CA ARG A 187 20.74 1.16 11.96
C ARG A 187 20.57 2.67 11.92
N GLN A 188 19.70 3.14 11.04
CA GLN A 188 19.29 4.53 10.94
C GLN A 188 17.97 4.73 11.66
N ARG A 189 17.90 5.83 12.41
CA ARG A 189 16.76 6.25 13.19
C ARG A 189 16.59 7.76 13.07
N LEU A 190 15.36 8.20 12.78
CA LEU A 190 14.98 9.60 12.64
C LEU A 190 14.25 10.13 13.87
N ALA A 191 13.52 9.27 14.58
CA ALA A 191 12.77 9.63 15.79
C ALA A 191 12.69 8.44 16.78
N GLY A 192 12.07 8.65 17.93
CA GLY A 192 11.98 7.65 19.01
C GLY A 192 10.56 7.19 19.33
N LEU A 193 9.68 7.15 18.33
CA LEU A 193 8.25 6.86 18.53
C LEU A 193 8.04 5.41 19.00
N SER A 194 7.15 5.23 19.97
CA SER A 194 6.67 3.92 20.41
C SER A 194 5.59 3.41 19.45
N THR A 195 5.71 2.15 19.04
CA THR A 195 4.71 1.47 18.19
C THR A 195 3.47 1.08 19.00
N GLY A 196 2.30 1.11 18.36
CA GLY A 196 1.03 0.61 18.92
C GLY A 196 0.37 1.48 20.00
N GLY A 197 1.02 2.58 20.42
CA GLY A 197 0.51 3.50 21.44
C GLY A 197 -0.66 4.36 20.97
N LEU A 198 -1.31 5.06 21.91
CA LEU A 198 -2.48 5.91 21.65
C LEU A 198 -2.24 6.95 20.54
N VAL A 199 -1.03 7.53 20.48
CA VAL A 199 -0.66 8.50 19.43
C VAL A 199 -0.79 7.89 18.03
N GLU A 200 -0.36 6.65 17.84
CA GLU A 200 -0.44 6.00 16.54
C GLU A 200 -1.90 5.75 16.14
N GLN A 201 -2.72 5.31 17.10
CA GLN A 201 -4.11 4.91 16.83
C GLN A 201 -5.05 6.12 16.67
N TRP A 202 -4.86 7.16 17.48
CA TRP A 202 -5.79 8.29 17.60
C TRP A 202 -5.30 9.58 16.94
N ILE A 203 -4.03 9.64 16.53
CA ILE A 203 -3.48 10.83 15.85
C ILE A 203 -2.97 10.43 14.47
N VAL A 204 -2.01 9.51 14.38
CA VAL A 204 -1.34 9.20 13.10
C VAL A 204 -2.33 8.60 12.10
N ALA A 205 -3.09 7.56 12.47
CA ALA A 205 -4.02 6.93 11.55
C ALA A 205 -5.15 7.88 11.07
N PRO A 206 -5.81 8.67 11.94
CA PRO A 206 -6.79 9.68 11.50
C PRO A 206 -6.18 10.76 10.59
N VAL A 207 -4.98 11.26 10.91
CA VAL A 207 -4.29 12.26 10.08
C VAL A 207 -3.99 11.68 8.70
N LEU A 208 -3.51 10.44 8.62
CA LEU A 208 -3.29 9.76 7.35
C LEU A 208 -4.60 9.57 6.57
N ALA A 209 -5.71 9.21 7.23
CA ALA A 209 -7.01 9.08 6.57
C ALA A 209 -7.48 10.42 5.98
N VAL A 210 -7.38 11.52 6.74
CA VAL A 210 -7.72 12.87 6.25
C VAL A 210 -6.80 13.28 5.10
N ALA A 211 -5.49 13.00 5.20
CA ALA A 211 -4.54 13.27 4.13
C ALA A 211 -4.87 12.49 2.86
N ILE A 212 -5.26 11.21 2.95
CA ILE A 212 -5.68 10.40 1.81
C ILE A 212 -6.91 11.02 1.13
N LEU A 213 -7.92 11.42 1.91
CA LEU A 213 -9.12 12.05 1.37
C LEU A 213 -8.79 13.37 0.66
N TRP A 214 -7.96 14.20 1.29
CA TRP A 214 -7.54 15.49 0.71
C TRP A 214 -6.70 15.31 -0.56
N LEU A 215 -5.70 14.42 -0.54
CA LEU A 215 -4.87 14.13 -1.71
C LEU A 215 -5.69 13.50 -2.84
N SER A 216 -6.63 12.61 -2.52
CA SER A 216 -7.55 12.02 -3.52
C SER A 216 -8.40 13.09 -4.19
N TRP A 217 -8.89 14.07 -3.43
CA TRP A 217 -9.62 15.20 -4.00
C TRP A 217 -8.76 16.04 -4.95
N LEU A 218 -7.48 16.23 -4.66
CA LEU A 218 -6.55 16.95 -5.53
C LEU A 218 -6.24 16.22 -6.84
N VAL A 219 -5.97 14.91 -6.77
CA VAL A 219 -5.49 14.15 -7.94
C VAL A 219 -6.60 13.43 -8.73
N MET A 220 -7.78 13.26 -8.12
CA MET A 220 -8.93 12.57 -8.72
C MET A 220 -10.24 13.30 -8.40
N PRO A 221 -10.40 14.58 -8.78
CA PRO A 221 -11.58 15.37 -8.41
C PRO A 221 -12.88 14.75 -8.92
N GLU A 222 -12.85 14.04 -10.04
CA GLU A 222 -14.02 13.37 -10.65
C GLU A 222 -14.64 12.28 -9.75
N LEU A 223 -13.86 11.67 -8.86
CA LEU A 223 -14.38 10.67 -7.91
C LEU A 223 -15.13 11.31 -6.74
N VAL A 224 -14.87 12.57 -6.46
CA VAL A 224 -15.43 13.30 -5.30
C VAL A 224 -16.52 14.28 -5.72
N ARG A 225 -16.50 14.75 -6.99
CA ARG A 225 -17.50 15.65 -7.58
C ARG A 225 -18.96 15.21 -7.41
N PRO A 226 -19.33 13.91 -7.51
CA PRO A 226 -20.71 13.47 -7.28
C PRO A 226 -21.20 13.78 -5.86
N ILE A 227 -20.31 13.78 -4.87
CA ILE A 227 -20.63 14.05 -3.46
C ILE A 227 -20.90 15.55 -3.25
N THR A 228 -20.09 16.41 -3.87
CA THR A 228 -20.26 17.87 -3.80
C THR A 228 -21.40 18.39 -4.68
N GLY A 229 -21.65 17.75 -5.82
CA GLY A 229 -22.77 18.07 -6.72
C GLY A 229 -24.11 17.81 -6.07
N ALA A 230 -24.27 16.67 -5.37
CA ALA A 230 -25.47 16.36 -4.61
C ALA A 230 -25.74 17.37 -3.48
N ALA A 231 -24.69 17.86 -2.81
CA ALA A 231 -24.82 18.92 -1.80
C ALA A 231 -25.23 20.28 -2.41
N GLY A 232 -24.72 20.59 -3.61
CA GLY A 232 -25.10 21.77 -4.38
C GLY A 232 -26.56 21.72 -4.82
N GLU A 233 -27.01 20.61 -5.41
CA GLU A 233 -28.40 20.41 -5.82
C GLU A 233 -29.37 20.46 -4.64
N LEU A 234 -29.00 19.89 -3.49
CA LEU A 234 -29.80 19.97 -2.26
C LEU A 234 -29.92 21.42 -1.74
N SER A 235 -28.85 22.21 -1.83
CA SER A 235 -28.86 23.62 -1.42
C SER A 235 -29.73 24.50 -2.34
N VAL A 236 -29.72 24.21 -3.65
CA VAL A 236 -30.60 24.86 -4.63
C VAL A 236 -32.05 24.47 -4.38
N LEU A 237 -32.33 23.20 -4.11
CA LEU A 237 -33.68 22.70 -3.80
C LEU A 237 -34.26 23.35 -2.54
N ILE A 238 -33.47 23.45 -1.46
CA ILE A 238 -33.89 24.10 -0.21
C ILE A 238 -34.11 25.60 -0.44
N GLY A 239 -33.25 26.27 -1.21
CA GLY A 239 -33.39 27.69 -1.55
C GLY A 239 -34.58 28.00 -2.45
N THR A 240 -35.09 27.04 -3.23
CA THR A 240 -36.32 27.21 -4.02
C THR A 240 -37.61 26.96 -3.21
N LEU A 241 -37.50 26.39 -2.00
CA LEU A 241 -38.64 26.08 -1.12
C LEU A 241 -38.82 27.11 0.02
N SER A 242 -37.95 28.11 0.10
CA SER A 242 -38.00 29.26 1.04
C SER A 242 -38.47 30.53 0.35
#